data_AF-A0A368SZA3-F1
#
_entry.id   AF-A0A368SZA3-F1
#
_cell.length_a   1.000
_cell.length_b   1.000
_cell.length_c   1.000
_cell.angle_alpha   90.00
_cell.angle_beta   90.00
_cell.angle_gamma   90.00
#
_symmetry.space_group_name_H-M   'P 1'
#
loop_
_entity.id
_entity.type
_entity.pdbx_description
1 polymer ?
#
loop_
_entity_poly.entity_id
_entity_poly.type
_entity_poly.pdbx_seq_one_letter_code
_entity_poly.pdbx_strand_id
1 'polypeptide(L)'
;MEAQPGRDADLERLLGGAAAVSSDERAESDYETLRDLLREAIGLCARLARAAEAAGDTRRAEELGRRRRSFADVLRDVRLDDTARVRRSTEEVLRFIRDAEARA
;
A
#
# COMPACT_ATOMS: atom_id res chain seq x y z
N MET A 1 41.78 40.84 11.00
CA MET A 1 40.39 40.67 10.50
C MET A 1 40.27 39.21 10.13
N GLU A 2 39.92 38.36 11.10
CA GLU A 2 39.96 36.91 10.94
C GLU A 2 38.65 36.43 10.33
N ALA A 3 38.73 35.81 9.15
CA ALA A 3 37.61 35.16 8.49
C ALA A 3 37.37 33.81 9.16
N GLN A 4 36.23 33.66 9.84
CA GLN A 4 35.79 32.40 10.45
C GLN A 4 35.38 31.39 9.36
N PRO A 5 36.10 30.26 9.18
CA PRO A 5 35.70 29.21 8.26
C PRO A 5 34.88 28.17 9.06
N GLY A 6 33.58 28.41 9.21
CA GLY A 6 32.77 27.50 10.05
C GLY A 6 31.27 27.56 9.86
N ARG A 7 30.75 28.33 8.88
CA ARG A 7 29.30 28.46 8.68
C ARG A 7 28.76 27.72 7.45
N ASP A 8 29.60 27.43 6.45
CA ASP A 8 29.14 26.72 5.25
C ASP A 8 29.12 25.19 5.43
N ALA A 9 30.02 24.63 6.25
CA ALA A 9 30.07 23.19 6.50
C ALA A 9 28.85 22.65 7.29
N ASP A 10 28.24 23.50 8.13
CA ASP A 10 27.01 23.16 8.86
C ASP A 10 25.76 23.27 7.97
N LEU A 11 25.79 24.16 6.97
CA LEU A 11 24.68 24.34 6.03
C LEU A 11 24.57 23.18 5.04
N GLU A 12 25.69 22.62 4.56
CA GLU A 12 25.68 21.38 3.78
C GLU A 12 25.23 20.16 4.60
N ARG A 13 25.47 20.16 5.92
CA ARG A 13 25.03 19.10 6.82
C ARG A 13 23.53 19.20 7.16
N LEU A 14 22.99 20.42 7.25
CA LEU A 14 21.56 20.69 7.43
C LEU A 14 20.74 20.51 6.15
N LEU A 15 21.31 20.86 4.98
CA LEU A 15 20.68 20.64 3.67
C LEU A 15 20.90 19.22 3.13
N GLY A 16 21.93 18.52 3.60
CA GLY A 16 22.16 17.09 3.37
C GLY A 16 21.27 16.16 4.21
N GLY A 17 20.46 16.73 5.11
CA GLY A 17 19.50 16.03 5.96
C GLY A 17 18.18 15.64 5.30
N ALA A 18 17.97 16.01 4.03
CA ALA A 18 17.05 15.30 3.14
C ALA A 18 17.78 14.08 2.52
N ALA A 19 18.55 13.40 3.37
CA ALA A 19 19.36 12.25 3.04
C ALA A 19 18.50 11.30 2.23
N ALA A 20 19.00 11.00 1.02
CA ALA A 20 18.59 9.93 0.16
C ALA A 20 17.96 8.80 0.99
N VAL A 21 16.62 8.77 1.06
CA VAL A 21 15.93 7.56 1.49
C VAL A 21 16.44 6.51 0.53
N SER A 22 17.20 5.56 1.06
CA SER A 22 17.82 4.53 0.25
C SER A 22 16.70 3.87 -0.57
N SER A 23 16.98 3.48 -1.82
CA SER A 23 15.98 2.81 -2.66
C SER A 23 15.37 1.59 -1.94
N ASP A 24 16.14 0.95 -1.05
CA ASP A 24 15.71 -0.11 -0.14
C ASP A 24 14.67 0.36 0.91
N GLU A 25 14.91 1.45 1.65
CA GLU A 25 13.93 1.97 2.63
C GLU A 25 12.61 2.42 1.97
N ARG A 26 12.65 2.95 0.74
CA ARG A 26 11.43 3.26 -0.02
C ARG A 26 10.68 2.01 -0.43
N ALA A 27 11.39 0.98 -0.89
CA ALA A 27 10.78 -0.29 -1.28
C ALA A 27 10.14 -1.00 -0.06
N GLU A 28 10.78 -0.92 1.10
CA GLU A 28 10.25 -1.48 2.36
C GLU A 28 8.99 -0.71 2.83
N SER A 29 9.01 0.62 2.79
CA SER A 29 7.84 1.46 3.12
C SER A 29 6.66 1.23 2.15
N ASP A 30 6.92 1.10 0.85
CA ASP A 30 5.89 0.82 -0.16
C ASP A 30 5.30 -0.59 0.02
N TYR A 31 6.13 -1.54 0.45
CA TYR A 31 5.74 -2.91 0.75
C TYR A 31 4.85 -3.01 1.99
N GLU A 32 5.19 -2.34 3.09
CA GLU A 32 4.35 -2.29 4.28
C GLU A 32 2.99 -1.67 3.97
N THR A 33 2.99 -0.57 3.22
CA THR A 33 1.77 0.09 2.75
C THR A 33 0.88 -0.88 1.96
N LEU A 34 1.45 -1.63 1.01
CA LEU A 34 0.70 -2.64 0.25
C LEU A 34 0.13 -3.74 1.16
N ARG A 35 0.89 -4.22 2.14
CA ARG A 35 0.41 -5.27 3.06
C ARG A 35 -0.81 -4.80 3.85
N ASP A 36 -0.78 -3.57 4.34
CA ASP A 36 -1.89 -3.02 5.11
C ASP A 36 -3.13 -2.79 4.24
N LEU A 37 -2.95 -2.26 3.02
CA LEU A 37 -4.03 -2.14 2.04
C LEU A 37 -4.65 -3.49 1.68
N LEU A 38 -3.82 -4.54 1.48
CA LEU A 38 -4.32 -5.89 1.21
C LEU A 38 -5.13 -6.45 2.38
N ARG A 39 -4.67 -6.25 3.63
CA ARG A 39 -5.41 -6.67 4.83
C ARG A 39 -6.75 -5.95 4.91
N GLU A 40 -6.77 -4.66 4.64
CA GLU A 40 -7.99 -3.86 4.63
C GLU A 40 -8.96 -4.35 3.56
N ALA A 41 -8.49 -4.52 2.32
CA ALA A 41 -9.32 -5.01 1.21
C ALA A 41 -9.87 -6.42 1.46
N ILE A 42 -9.10 -7.31 2.08
CA ILE A 42 -9.57 -8.64 2.51
C ILE A 42 -10.73 -8.50 3.50
N GLY A 43 -10.58 -7.62 4.49
CA GLY A 43 -11.63 -7.32 5.48
C GLY A 43 -12.88 -6.73 4.83
N LEU A 44 -12.70 -5.78 3.91
CA LEU A 44 -13.79 -5.13 3.16
C LEU A 44 -14.55 -6.14 2.30
N CYS A 45 -13.85 -7.00 1.55
CA CYS A 45 -14.45 -8.09 0.79
C CYS A 45 -15.31 -8.99 1.67
N ALA A 46 -14.85 -9.34 2.88
CA ALA A 46 -15.60 -10.19 3.79
C ALA A 46 -16.89 -9.50 4.30
N ARG A 47 -16.82 -8.20 4.63
CA ARG A 47 -18.00 -7.42 5.04
C ARG A 47 -19.02 -7.29 3.90
N LEU A 48 -18.57 -6.92 2.71
CA LEU A 48 -19.43 -6.77 1.54
C LEU A 48 -20.02 -8.11 1.08
N ALA A 49 -19.27 -9.21 1.18
CA ALA A 49 -19.78 -10.54 0.85
C ALA A 49 -20.94 -10.92 1.78
N ARG A 50 -20.79 -10.69 3.09
CA ARG A 50 -21.87 -10.90 4.06
C ARG A 50 -23.09 -10.01 3.79
N ALA A 51 -22.87 -8.75 3.42
CA ALA A 51 -23.95 -7.84 3.07
C ALA A 51 -24.69 -8.30 1.80
N ALA A 52 -23.95 -8.76 0.78
CA ALA A 52 -24.51 -9.33 -0.44
C ALA A 52 -25.30 -10.62 -0.17
N GLU A 53 -24.76 -11.52 0.66
CA GLU A 53 -25.47 -12.73 1.12
C GLU A 53 -26.78 -12.37 1.84
N ALA A 54 -26.75 -11.39 2.74
CA ALA A 54 -27.93 -10.92 3.45
C ALA A 54 -28.98 -10.28 2.52
N ALA A 55 -28.54 -9.66 1.42
CA ALA A 55 -29.39 -9.10 0.37
C ALA A 55 -29.87 -10.14 -0.66
N GLY A 56 -29.43 -11.41 -0.56
CA GLY A 56 -29.75 -12.47 -1.53
C GLY A 56 -28.99 -12.36 -2.86
N ASP A 57 -27.97 -11.51 -2.95
CA ASP A 57 -27.11 -11.37 -4.14
C ASP A 57 -25.93 -12.34 -4.08
N THR A 58 -26.23 -13.62 -4.32
CA THR A 58 -25.24 -14.71 -4.30
C THR A 58 -24.11 -14.50 -5.30
N ARG A 59 -24.40 -13.90 -6.46
CA ARG A 59 -23.40 -13.67 -7.51
C ARG A 59 -22.35 -12.67 -7.03
N ARG A 60 -22.78 -11.57 -6.41
CA ARG A 60 -21.87 -10.57 -5.85
C ARG A 60 -21.08 -11.10 -4.66
N ALA A 61 -21.71 -11.91 -3.81
CA ALA A 61 -21.02 -12.58 -2.70
C ALA A 61 -19.87 -13.50 -3.18
N GLU A 62 -20.12 -14.31 -4.22
CA GLU A 62 -19.09 -15.17 -4.82
C GLU A 62 -17.95 -14.39 -5.47
N GLU A 63 -18.25 -13.29 -6.17
CA GLU A 63 -17.25 -12.41 -6.75
C GLU A 63 -16.33 -11.82 -5.66
N LEU A 64 -16.92 -11.30 -4.59
CA LEU A 64 -16.19 -10.77 -3.44
C LEU A 64 -15.36 -11.85 -2.74
N GLY A 65 -15.87 -13.09 -2.65
CA GLY A 65 -15.12 -14.25 -2.14
C GLY A 65 -13.90 -14.61 -3.00
N ARG A 66 -14.01 -14.52 -4.34
CA ARG A 66 -12.89 -14.70 -5.26
C ARG A 66 -11.85 -13.60 -5.11
N ARG A 67 -12.27 -12.34 -5.07
CA ARG A 67 -11.39 -11.18 -4.82
C ARG A 67 -10.65 -11.30 -3.50
N ARG A 68 -11.34 -11.70 -2.43
CA ARG A 68 -10.73 -11.92 -1.12
C ARG A 68 -9.59 -12.94 -1.17
N ARG A 69 -9.79 -14.07 -1.87
CA ARG A 69 -8.75 -15.09 -2.06
C ARG A 69 -7.57 -14.53 -2.84
N SER A 70 -7.83 -13.83 -3.94
CA SER A 70 -6.77 -13.22 -4.75
C SER A 70 -5.93 -12.22 -3.94
N PHE A 71 -6.54 -11.36 -3.11
CA PHE A 71 -5.78 -10.45 -2.25
C PHE A 71 -4.99 -11.19 -1.16
N ALA A 72 -5.52 -12.28 -0.61
CA ALA A 72 -4.80 -13.11 0.35
C ALA A 72 -3.60 -13.83 -0.29
N ASP A 73 -3.73 -14.28 -1.53
CA ASP A 73 -2.64 -14.88 -2.30
C ASP A 73 -1.55 -13.84 -2.59
N VAL A 74 -1.93 -12.64 -3.02
CA VAL A 74 -0.97 -11.53 -3.19
C VAL A 74 -0.27 -11.20 -1.87
N LEU A 75 -0.99 -11.12 -0.76
CA LEU A 75 -0.40 -10.85 0.56
C LEU A 75 0.61 -11.93 0.99
N ARG A 76 0.40 -13.18 0.56
CA ARG A 76 1.30 -14.31 0.84
C ARG A 76 2.52 -14.32 -0.08
N ASP A 77 2.32 -13.97 -1.35
CA ASP A 77 3.33 -14.07 -2.41
C ASP A 77 4.09 -12.76 -2.69
N VAL A 78 3.73 -11.68 -2.00
CA VAL A 78 4.40 -10.38 -2.12
C VAL A 78 5.81 -10.49 -1.50
N ARG A 79 6.82 -10.43 -2.38
CA ARG A 79 8.25 -10.37 -2.06
C ARG A 79 8.77 -8.95 -2.35
N LEU A 80 9.73 -8.49 -1.54
CA LEU A 80 10.29 -7.13 -1.59
C LEU A 80 10.99 -6.81 -2.92
N ASP A 81 11.45 -7.83 -3.66
CA ASP A 81 12.31 -7.66 -4.83
C ASP A 81 11.62 -7.16 -6.12
N ASP A 82 10.29 -6.95 -6.12
CA ASP A 82 9.55 -6.53 -7.33
C ASP A 82 8.69 -5.28 -7.07
N THR A 83 9.36 -4.14 -6.92
CA THR A 83 8.75 -2.82 -6.64
C THR A 83 7.72 -2.40 -7.67
N ALA A 84 7.88 -2.80 -8.95
CA ALA A 84 6.93 -2.51 -10.01
C ALA A 84 5.62 -3.29 -9.83
N ARG A 85 5.71 -4.57 -9.41
CA ARG A 85 4.55 -5.38 -9.04
C ARG A 85 3.86 -4.84 -7.80
N VAL A 86 4.62 -4.45 -6.78
CA VAL A 86 4.09 -3.82 -5.55
C VAL A 86 3.24 -2.60 -5.89
N ARG A 87 3.77 -1.65 -6.66
CA ARG A 87 3.03 -0.44 -7.05
C ARG A 87 1.74 -0.74 -7.81
N ARG A 88 1.79 -1.65 -8.80
CA ARG A 88 0.61 -2.05 -9.57
C ARG A 88 -0.46 -2.67 -8.66
N SER A 89 -0.07 -3.57 -7.77
CA SER A 89 -0.99 -4.19 -6.82
C SER A 89 -1.58 -3.15 -5.86
N THR A 90 -0.79 -2.19 -5.40
CA THR A 90 -1.27 -1.07 -4.56
C THR A 90 -2.35 -0.27 -5.27
N GLU A 91 -2.13 0.12 -6.52
CA GLU A 91 -3.11 0.87 -7.31
C GLU A 91 -4.42 0.09 -7.52
N GLU A 92 -4.35 -1.21 -7.77
CA GLU A 92 -5.51 -2.07 -7.95
C GLU A 92 -6.34 -2.19 -6.66
N VAL A 93 -5.67 -2.41 -5.53
CA VAL A 93 -6.32 -2.51 -4.22
C VAL A 93 -6.97 -1.19 -3.83
N LEU A 94 -6.28 -0.07 -4.02
CA LEU A 94 -6.83 1.27 -3.75
C LEU A 94 -8.04 1.60 -4.62
N ARG A 95 -8.04 1.17 -5.89
CA ARG A 95 -9.20 1.33 -6.76
C ARG A 95 -10.38 0.50 -6.23
N PHE A 96 -10.12 -0.75 -5.84
CA PHE A 96 -11.15 -1.61 -5.27
C PHE A 96 -11.77 -1.02 -4.00
N ILE A 97 -10.95 -0.54 -3.05
CA ILE A 97 -11.43 0.07 -1.80
C ILE A 97 -12.33 1.27 -2.12
N ARG A 98 -11.87 2.19 -2.98
CA ARG A 98 -12.68 3.35 -3.39
C ARG A 98 -13.99 2.98 -4.07
N ASP A 99 -13.97 2.01 -4.99
CA ASP A 99 -15.18 1.52 -5.66
C ASP A 99 -16.16 0.87 -4.68
N ALA A 100 -15.64 0.20 -3.66
CA ALA A 100 -16.44 -0.44 -2.63
C ALA A 100 -17.05 0.58 -1.66
N GLU A 101 -16.30 1.59 -1.25
CA GLU A 101 -16.79 2.70 -0.41
C GLU A 101 -17.87 3.52 -1.12
N ALA A 102 -17.71 3.77 -2.42
CA ALA A 102 -18.71 4.50 -3.21
C ALA A 102 -20.03 3.72 -3.40
N ARG A 103 -20.05 2.41 -3.11
CA ARG A 103 -21.20 1.52 -3.30
C ARG A 103 -21.77 0.98 -1.97
N ALA A 104 -21.17 1.34 -0.85
CA ALA A 104 -21.64 1.01 0.50
C ALA A 104 -22.68 2.03 0.97
#